data_AF-A0A6I5CLL9-F1
#
_entry.id   AF-A0A6I5CLL9-F1
#
_cell.length_a   1.000
_cell.length_b   1.000
_cell.length_c   1.000
_cell.angle_alpha   90.00
_cell.angle_beta   90.00
_cell.angle_gamma   90.00
#
_symmetry.space_group_name_H-M   'P 1'
#
loop_
_entity.id
_entity.type
_entity.pdbx_description
1 polymer ?
#
loop_
_entity_poly.entity_id
_entity_poly.type
_entity_poly.pdbx_seq_one_letter_code
_entity_poly.pdbx_strand_id
1 'polypeptide(L)'
;MVAGGAVPSVVRRAGERLRHGLGLIGPRHGRHVLSAPQLDALTLPIGDDGVVAGVDTEGQPAVLGINRPTPYDIVLIGGLWTAQVLALRTAATGARVAVETGRPQSWMQMVHAMGGGQNGLSVYEV
;
A
#
# COMPACT_ATOMS: atom_id res chain seq x y z
N MET A 1 -59.06 1.14 -27.16
CA MET A 1 -58.83 1.99 -25.98
C MET A 1 -58.32 1.11 -24.83
N VAL A 2 -57.00 0.98 -24.66
CA VAL A 2 -56.36 0.73 -23.36
C VAL A 2 -55.01 1.46 -23.41
N ALA A 3 -54.82 2.37 -22.47
CA ALA A 3 -53.77 3.36 -22.43
C ALA A 3 -52.43 2.76 -21.96
N GLY A 4 -51.35 3.10 -22.67
CA GLY A 4 -49.98 2.90 -22.20
C GLY A 4 -49.68 3.84 -21.05
N GLY A 5 -49.58 3.29 -19.84
CA GLY A 5 -49.11 4.02 -18.67
C GLY A 5 -47.59 4.12 -18.69
N ALA A 6 -47.07 5.29 -19.08
CA ALA A 6 -45.65 5.60 -19.00
C ALA A 6 -45.16 5.47 -17.56
N VAL A 7 -44.18 4.59 -17.33
CA VAL A 7 -43.53 4.42 -16.03
C VAL A 7 -42.89 5.75 -15.63
N PRO A 8 -43.21 6.33 -14.45
CA PRO A 8 -42.74 7.67 -14.11
C PRO A 8 -41.21 7.72 -14.08
N SER A 9 -40.64 8.67 -14.83
CA SER A 9 -39.20 8.88 -15.06
C SER A 9 -38.36 9.00 -13.77
N VAL A 10 -39.01 9.37 -12.67
CA VAL A 10 -38.44 9.47 -11.32
C VAL A 10 -38.05 8.10 -10.77
N VAL A 11 -38.83 7.05 -11.03
CA VAL A 11 -38.58 5.68 -10.55
C VAL A 11 -37.37 5.08 -11.26
N ARG A 12 -37.19 5.37 -12.56
CA ARG A 12 -36.02 4.95 -13.33
C ARG A 12 -34.73 5.61 -12.81
N ARG A 13 -34.80 6.90 -12.48
CA ARG A 13 -33.68 7.68 -11.92
C ARG A 13 -33.30 7.26 -10.50
N ALA A 14 -34.28 6.80 -9.71
CA ALA A 14 -34.06 6.24 -8.38
C ALA A 14 -33.37 4.86 -8.46
N GLY A 15 -33.77 4.02 -9.41
CA GLY A 15 -33.14 2.73 -9.66
C GLY A 15 -31.68 2.82 -10.10
N GLU A 16 -31.31 3.81 -10.91
CA GLU A 16 -29.92 4.08 -11.30
C GLU A 16 -29.07 4.50 -10.10
N ARG A 17 -29.59 5.36 -9.22
CA ARG A 17 -28.85 5.83 -8.02
C ARG A 17 -28.57 4.71 -7.01
N LEU A 18 -29.46 3.74 -6.90
CA LEU A 18 -29.28 2.58 -5.99
C LEU A 18 -28.25 1.57 -6.51
N ARG A 19 -28.04 1.49 -7.83
CA ARG A 19 -27.06 0.56 -8.44
C ARG A 19 -25.60 0.99 -8.25
N HIS A 20 -25.35 2.23 -7.83
CA HIS A 20 -23.99 2.79 -7.73
C HIS A 20 -23.42 2.82 -6.30
N GLY A 21 -24.04 2.11 -5.36
CA GLY A 21 -23.55 1.97 -3.98
C GLY A 21 -23.75 3.24 -3.14
N LEU A 22 -24.28 3.06 -1.93
CA LEU A 22 -24.22 4.09 -0.89
C LEU A 22 -22.79 4.13 -0.34
N GLY A 23 -21.87 4.68 -1.13
CA GLY A 23 -20.44 4.74 -0.82
C GLY A 23 -20.15 5.60 0.41
N LEU A 24 -19.12 5.18 1.16
CA LEU A 24 -18.59 5.80 2.38
C LEU A 24 -18.52 7.33 2.28
N ILE A 25 -18.89 8.02 3.36
CA ILE A 25 -18.82 9.49 3.48
C ILE A 25 -17.35 9.89 3.63
N GLY A 26 -16.67 10.06 2.49
CA GLY A 26 -15.31 10.60 2.37
C GLY A 26 -15.25 11.79 1.41
N PRO A 27 -14.09 12.46 1.28
CA PRO A 27 -13.90 13.60 0.38
C PRO A 27 -14.36 13.24 -1.04
N ARG A 28 -15.48 13.83 -1.48
CA ARG A 28 -16.08 13.55 -2.79
C ARG A 28 -15.25 14.23 -3.88
N HIS A 29 -14.11 13.63 -4.23
CA HIS A 29 -13.49 13.89 -5.51
C HIS A 29 -14.52 13.61 -6.61
N GLY A 30 -14.51 14.42 -7.67
CA GLY A 30 -15.47 14.30 -8.78
C GLY A 30 -15.58 12.85 -9.24
N ARG A 31 -16.80 12.36 -9.45
CA ARG A 31 -17.02 10.98 -9.90
C ARG A 31 -16.34 10.78 -11.25
N HIS A 32 -15.25 10.02 -11.28
CA HIS A 32 -14.65 9.54 -12.51
C HIS A 32 -15.48 8.34 -12.98
N VAL A 33 -16.22 8.51 -14.07
CA VAL A 33 -17.01 7.43 -14.70
C VAL A 33 -16.17 6.82 -15.81
N LEU A 34 -15.88 5.52 -15.69
CA LEU A 34 -15.23 4.73 -16.73
C LEU A 34 -16.29 3.87 -17.42
N SER A 35 -16.21 3.73 -18.75
CA SER A 35 -17.00 2.73 -19.48
C SER A 35 -16.47 1.31 -19.18
N ALA A 36 -17.31 0.29 -19.35
CA ALA A 36 -16.88 -1.11 -19.10
C ALA A 36 -15.61 -1.51 -19.89
N PRO A 37 -15.43 -1.14 -21.17
CA PRO A 37 -14.18 -1.41 -21.89
C PRO A 37 -12.96 -0.65 -21.35
N GLN A 38 -13.15 0.54 -20.79
CA GLN A 38 -12.05 1.31 -20.17
C GLN A 38 -11.66 0.76 -18.81
N LEU A 39 -12.62 0.17 -18.09
CA LEU A 39 -12.36 -0.54 -16.85
C LEU A 39 -11.58 -1.84 -17.13
N ASP A 40 -11.95 -2.58 -18.17
CA ASP A 40 -11.22 -3.80 -18.59
C ASP A 40 -9.80 -3.49 -19.08
N ALA A 41 -9.57 -2.31 -19.64
CA ALA A 41 -8.25 -1.83 -20.02
C ALA A 41 -7.39 -1.38 -18.83
N LEU A 42 -7.98 -1.26 -17.63
CA LEU A 42 -7.26 -0.91 -16.42
C LEU A 42 -6.47 -2.13 -15.94
N THR A 43 -5.23 -2.23 -16.39
CA THR A 43 -4.28 -3.16 -15.76
C THR A 43 -3.83 -2.56 -14.43
N LEU A 44 -3.87 -3.35 -13.35
CA LEU A 44 -3.04 -3.05 -12.20
C LEU A 44 -1.62 -3.47 -12.62
N PRO A 45 -0.67 -2.53 -12.78
CA PRO A 45 0.72 -2.93 -12.82
C PRO A 45 1.02 -3.52 -11.44
N ILE A 46 0.90 -4.83 -11.32
CA ILE A 46 1.53 -5.58 -10.24
C ILE A 46 3.02 -5.45 -10.56
N GLY A 47 3.64 -4.39 -10.06
CA GLY A 47 5.09 -4.26 -10.08
C GLY A 47 5.73 -5.37 -9.24
N ASP A 48 7.06 -5.38 -9.13
CA ASP A 48 7.71 -6.24 -8.15
C ASP A 48 7.08 -6.03 -6.76
N ASP A 49 6.56 -7.11 -6.17
CA ASP A 49 6.00 -7.08 -4.83
C ASP A 49 7.15 -6.90 -3.84
N GLY A 50 7.17 -5.78 -3.11
CA GLY A 50 8.25 -5.58 -2.14
C GLY A 50 8.50 -4.16 -1.70
N VAL A 51 9.76 -3.88 -1.42
CA VAL A 51 10.24 -2.66 -0.81
C VAL A 51 11.22 -1.98 -1.75
N VAL A 52 10.94 -0.73 -2.11
CA VAL A 52 11.87 0.06 -2.92
C VAL A 52 13.14 0.32 -2.11
N ALA A 53 14.29 -0.16 -2.59
CA ALA A 53 15.60 0.17 -2.04
C ALA A 53 16.06 1.55 -2.50
N GLY A 54 15.84 1.88 -3.78
CA GLY A 54 16.24 3.14 -4.38
C GLY A 54 15.88 3.19 -5.87
N VAL A 55 16.76 3.79 -6.65
CA VAL A 55 16.68 3.79 -8.12
C VAL A 55 17.95 3.18 -8.69
N ASP A 56 17.82 2.47 -9.81
CA ASP A 56 18.97 1.95 -10.56
C ASP A 56 19.64 3.03 -11.43
N THR A 57 20.61 2.62 -12.23
CA THR A 57 21.37 3.51 -13.12
C THR A 57 20.53 4.05 -14.28
N GLU A 58 19.39 3.42 -14.59
CA GLU A 58 18.44 3.82 -15.63
C GLU A 58 17.29 4.66 -15.06
N GLY A 59 17.35 4.98 -13.75
CA GLY A 59 16.34 5.75 -13.04
C GLY A 59 15.05 4.97 -12.75
N GLN A 60 15.04 3.65 -12.91
CA GLN A 60 13.90 2.81 -12.56
C GLN A 60 13.94 2.45 -11.06
N PRO A 61 12.79 2.25 -10.41
CA PRO A 61 12.75 1.82 -9.01
C PRO A 61 13.42 0.45 -8.83
N ALA A 62 14.43 0.38 -7.96
CA ALA A 62 15.03 -0.87 -7.55
C ALA A 62 14.23 -1.46 -6.38
N VAL A 63 13.46 -2.52 -6.64
CA VAL A 63 12.57 -3.15 -5.66
C VAL A 63 13.19 -4.44 -5.11
N LEU A 64 13.10 -4.62 -3.80
CA LEU A 64 13.50 -5.85 -3.11
C LEU A 64 12.26 -6.67 -2.75
N GLY A 65 12.21 -7.92 -3.19
CA GLY A 65 11.13 -8.87 -2.90
C GLY A 65 11.12 -9.36 -1.46
N ILE A 66 10.79 -8.46 -0.52
CA ILE A 66 10.96 -8.72 0.92
C ILE A 66 9.78 -9.50 1.53
N ASN A 67 8.59 -9.41 0.94
CA ASN A 67 7.40 -10.05 1.50
C ASN A 67 7.31 -11.52 1.05
N ARG A 68 7.52 -12.45 1.99
CA ARG A 68 7.38 -13.90 1.77
C ARG A 68 6.52 -14.53 2.87
N PRO A 69 5.80 -15.64 2.58
CA PRO A 69 5.02 -16.35 3.59
C PRO A 69 5.88 -16.95 4.72
N THR A 70 7.14 -17.26 4.43
CA THR A 70 8.10 -17.83 5.38
C THR A 70 9.08 -16.76 5.87
N PRO A 71 9.42 -16.72 7.17
CA PRO A 71 10.48 -15.85 7.67
C PRO A 71 11.84 -16.23 7.08
N TYR A 72 12.70 -15.24 6.90
CA TYR A 72 14.06 -15.43 6.39
C TYR A 72 14.94 -14.25 6.80
N ASP A 73 16.25 -14.48 6.81
CA ASP A 73 17.24 -13.51 7.25
C ASP A 73 17.81 -12.73 6.07
N ILE A 74 18.09 -11.44 6.29
CA ILE A 74 18.72 -10.56 5.31
C ILE A 74 19.97 -9.98 5.94
N VAL A 75 21.10 -10.15 5.25
CA VAL A 75 22.34 -9.45 5.57
C VAL A 75 22.44 -8.21 4.69
N LEU A 76 22.49 -7.03 5.32
CA LEU A 76 22.72 -5.79 4.61
C LEU A 76 24.19 -5.36 4.75
N ILE A 77 24.86 -5.21 3.61
CA ILE A 77 26.21 -4.64 3.52
C ILE A 77 26.07 -3.19 3.05
N GLY A 78 26.35 -2.24 3.93
CA GLY A 78 26.21 -0.82 3.62
C GLY A 78 26.25 0.06 4.86
N GLY A 79 25.69 1.28 4.72
CA GLY A 79 25.60 2.23 5.82
C GLY A 79 24.42 1.97 6.75
N LEU A 80 24.56 2.40 8.00
CA LEU A 80 23.48 2.37 8.99
C LEU A 80 22.20 3.06 8.49
N TRP A 81 22.34 4.20 7.81
CA TRP A 81 21.21 4.94 7.26
C TRP A 81 20.42 4.11 6.24
N THR A 82 21.11 3.36 5.36
CA THR A 82 20.46 2.48 4.40
C THR A 82 19.69 1.37 5.12
N ALA A 83 20.28 0.78 6.17
CA ALA A 83 19.63 -0.24 7.00
C ALA A 83 18.34 0.29 7.62
N GLN A 84 18.43 1.48 8.19
CA GLN A 84 17.35 2.20 8.83
C GLN A 84 16.19 2.51 7.87
N VAL A 85 16.50 3.08 6.70
CA VAL A 85 15.50 3.37 5.67
C VAL A 85 14.84 2.08 5.18
N LEU A 86 15.62 1.03 4.93
CA LEU A 86 15.08 -0.22 4.42
C LEU A 86 14.19 -0.89 5.47
N ALA A 87 14.64 -0.99 6.72
CA ALA A 87 13.85 -1.54 7.82
C ALA A 87 12.52 -0.79 8.00
N LEU A 88 12.55 0.55 7.94
CA LEU A 88 11.35 1.37 8.03
C LEU A 88 10.39 1.12 6.86
N ARG A 89 10.90 1.09 5.62
CA ARG A 89 10.07 0.84 4.43
C ARG A 89 9.47 -0.56 4.46
N THR A 90 10.23 -1.56 4.90
CA THR A 90 9.73 -2.93 5.09
C THR A 90 8.63 -2.99 6.14
N ALA A 91 8.82 -2.34 7.29
CA ALA A 91 7.78 -2.28 8.32
C ALA A 91 6.53 -1.52 7.84
N ALA A 92 6.70 -0.50 7.00
CA ALA A 92 5.59 0.25 6.42
C ALA A 92 4.73 -0.59 5.45
N THR A 93 5.27 -1.66 4.85
CA THR A 93 4.48 -2.64 4.07
C THR A 93 3.79 -3.69 4.95
N GLY A 94 3.90 -3.58 6.28
CA GLY A 94 3.27 -4.49 7.24
C GLY A 94 4.13 -5.69 7.65
N ALA A 95 5.37 -5.77 7.18
CA ALA A 95 6.29 -6.82 7.62
C ALA A 95 6.79 -6.58 9.04
N ARG A 96 7.14 -7.65 9.75
CA ARG A 96 7.80 -7.59 11.06
C ARG A 96 9.30 -7.73 10.87
N VAL A 97 10.07 -6.76 11.34
CA VAL A 97 11.51 -6.68 11.16
C VAL A 97 12.20 -6.82 12.50
N ALA A 98 13.08 -7.80 12.61
CA ALA A 98 14.03 -7.95 13.71
C ALA A 98 15.41 -7.48 13.21
N VAL A 99 16.01 -6.52 13.91
CA VAL A 99 17.34 -5.99 13.57
C VAL A 99 18.34 -6.49 14.58
N GLU A 100 19.31 -7.27 14.15
CA GLU A 100 20.46 -7.68 14.95
C GLU A 100 21.63 -6.73 14.66
N THR A 101 22.16 -6.08 15.70
CA THR A 101 23.18 -5.04 15.55
C THR A 101 24.04 -4.90 16.80
N GLY A 102 25.36 -4.79 16.63
CA GLY A 102 26.28 -4.44 17.72
C GLY A 102 26.24 -2.95 18.12
N ARG A 103 25.31 -2.16 17.57
CA ARG A 103 25.16 -0.72 17.83
C ARG A 103 23.69 -0.33 18.09
N PRO A 104 23.01 -0.93 19.08
CA PRO A 104 21.56 -0.73 19.30
C PRO A 104 21.20 0.74 19.58
N GLN A 105 22.08 1.49 20.23
CA GLN A 105 21.87 2.90 20.57
C GLN A 105 21.64 3.77 19.32
N SER A 106 22.28 3.41 18.21
CA SER A 106 22.17 4.14 16.95
C SER A 106 20.80 3.96 16.27
N TRP A 107 20.01 2.96 16.69
CA TRP A 107 18.66 2.69 16.18
C TRP A 107 17.55 3.26 17.05
N MET A 108 17.85 3.65 18.30
CA MET A 108 16.82 4.06 19.25
C MET A 108 15.98 5.22 18.75
N GLN A 109 16.58 6.27 18.18
CA GLN A 109 15.83 7.43 17.68
C GLN A 109 14.74 7.03 16.66
N MET A 110 15.05 6.09 15.77
CA MET A 110 14.10 5.57 14.78
C MET A 110 12.97 4.79 15.44
N VAL A 111 13.30 3.86 16.34
CA VAL A 111 12.30 3.03 17.04
C VAL A 111 11.35 3.90 17.88
N HIS A 112 11.88 4.94 18.52
CA HIS A 112 11.08 5.91 19.27
C HIS A 112 10.16 6.71 18.35
N ALA A 113 10.68 7.21 17.23
CA ALA A 113 9.89 7.94 16.23
C ALA A 113 8.76 7.09 15.62
N MET A 114 8.96 5.77 15.55
CA MET A 114 7.96 4.82 15.09
C MET A 114 6.81 4.61 16.08
N GLY A 115 6.91 5.08 17.33
CA GLY A 115 5.88 4.90 18.37
C GLY A 115 6.17 3.81 19.39
N GLY A 116 7.43 3.38 19.52
CA GLY A 116 7.89 2.52 20.63
C GLY A 116 7.52 1.04 20.49
N GLY A 117 8.37 0.27 19.81
CA GLY A 117 8.51 -1.20 19.90
C GLY A 117 7.34 -2.10 19.46
N GLN A 118 6.09 -1.62 19.47
CA GLN A 118 4.89 -2.38 19.10
C GLN A 118 4.56 -2.29 17.61
N ASN A 119 5.31 -1.48 16.87
CA ASN A 119 5.02 -1.11 15.48
C ASN A 119 5.91 -1.87 14.49
N GLY A 120 5.97 -3.21 14.59
CA GLY A 120 6.58 -4.05 13.56
C GLY A 120 8.11 -3.99 13.41
N LEU A 121 8.84 -3.27 14.27
CA LEU A 121 10.32 -3.23 14.29
C LEU A 121 10.85 -3.48 15.70
N SER A 122 11.72 -4.47 15.87
CA SER A 122 12.47 -4.76 17.10
C SER A 122 13.97 -4.77 16.84
N VAL A 123 14.76 -4.38 17.85
CA VAL A 123 16.22 -4.30 17.77
C VAL A 123 16.83 -5.17 18.86
N TYR A 124 17.78 -6.01 18.48
CA TYR A 124 18.50 -6.95 19.34
C TYR A 124 19.99 -6.66 19.25
N GLU A 125 20.65 -6.72 20.40
CA GLU A 125 22.11 -6.64 20.50
C GLU A 125 22.71 -8.04 20.24
N VAL A 126 23.84 -8.08 19.52
CA VAL A 126 24.60 -9.29 19.18
C VAL A 126 26.05 -9.14 19.62
#